data_AF-A0A0R3CGF9-F1
#
_entry.id   AF-A0A0R3CGF9-F1
#
_cell.length_a   1.000
_cell.length_b   1.000
_cell.length_c   1.000
_cell.angle_alpha   90.00
_cell.angle_beta   90.00
_cell.angle_gamma   90.00
#
_symmetry.space_group_name_H-M   'P 1'
#
loop_
_entity.id
_entity.type
_entity.pdbx_description
1 polymer ?
#
loop_
_entity_poly.entity_id
_entity_poly.type
_entity_poly.pdbx_seq_one_letter_code
_entity_poly.pdbx_strand_id
1 'polypeptide(L)'
;MNMIILMTAAGAPLAMLGLSTPVAPERNCIFMIHPQITSAVFESREGKIVFPNRPTEYPCRYARTKSGADVAFTNQNGWRFEVRIGRGDEGSWKARLDDDVVGGRAFSPFGDGK
;
A
#
# COMPACT_ATOMS: atom_id res chain seq x y z
N MET A 1 9.98 5.02 10.83
CA MET A 1 8.68 4.33 10.68
C MET A 1 8.55 3.94 9.22
N ASN A 2 8.33 2.67 8.90
CA ASN A 2 8.30 2.19 7.52
C ASN A 2 6.87 2.37 6.97
N MET A 3 6.61 3.48 6.29
CA MET A 3 5.27 3.86 5.84
C MET A 3 5.29 4.12 4.35
N ILE A 4 4.27 3.64 3.64
CA ILE A 4 4.04 3.93 2.23
C ILE A 4 2.66 4.57 2.09
N ILE A 5 2.58 5.72 1.42
CA ILE A 5 1.32 6.36 1.07
C ILE A 5 0.82 5.75 -0.24
N LEU A 6 -0.42 5.28 -0.25
CA LEU A 6 -1.14 4.89 -1.46
C LEU A 6 -2.05 6.06 -1.87
N MET A 7 -2.09 6.31 -3.17
CA MET A 7 -2.93 7.32 -3.80
C MET A 7 -3.70 6.69 -4.96
N THR A 8 -4.79 7.30 -5.39
CA THR A 8 -5.46 6.92 -6.64
C THR A 8 -4.54 7.15 -7.85
N ALA A 9 -4.91 6.64 -9.03
CA ALA A 9 -4.18 6.91 -10.26
C ALA A 9 -4.08 8.43 -10.56
N ALA A 10 -5.11 9.20 -10.20
CA ALA A 10 -5.14 10.66 -10.33
C ALA A 10 -4.32 11.39 -9.25
N GLY A 11 -3.70 10.67 -8.31
CA GLY A 11 -2.88 11.25 -7.24
C GLY A 11 -3.67 11.76 -6.03
N ALA A 12 -4.95 11.38 -5.89
CA ALA A 12 -5.69 11.72 -4.68
C ALA A 12 -5.25 10.82 -3.51
N PRO A 13 -5.02 11.36 -2.30
CA PRO A 13 -4.62 10.55 -1.15
C PRO A 13 -5.66 9.48 -0.82
N LEU A 14 -5.20 8.25 -0.60
CA LEU A 14 -6.07 7.11 -0.34
C LEU A 14 -5.77 6.53 1.05
N ALA A 15 -4.61 5.90 1.24
CA ALA A 15 -4.29 5.20 2.47
C ALA A 15 -2.81 5.36 2.85
N MET A 16 -2.50 5.02 4.09
CA MET A 16 -1.14 4.78 4.55
C MET A 16 -0.97 3.29 4.87
N LEU A 17 0.02 2.65 4.27
CA LEU A 17 0.44 1.29 4.60
C LEU A 17 1.58 1.38 5.62
N GLY A 18 1.29 1.01 6.86
CA GLY A 18 2.30 0.87 7.91
C GLY A 18 2.92 -0.52 7.85
N LEU A 19 4.25 -0.61 7.91
CA LEU A 19 4.99 -1.88 8.00
C LEU A 19 5.60 -2.01 9.40
N SER A 20 5.45 -3.17 10.04
CA SER A 20 6.10 -3.46 11.32
C SER A 20 7.65 -3.38 11.21
N THR A 21 8.30 -3.06 12.33
CA THR A 21 9.76 -2.94 12.49
C THR A 21 10.49 -4.29 12.32
N PRO A 22 11.81 -4.33 12.07
CA PRO A 22 12.37 -5.11 10.97
C PRO A 22 12.74 -6.55 11.35
N VAL A 23 11.96 -7.51 10.85
CA VAL A 23 12.50 -8.83 10.50
C VAL A 23 12.10 -9.06 9.05
N ALA A 24 13.06 -8.92 8.13
CA ALA A 24 12.83 -9.34 6.75
C ALA A 24 12.95 -10.88 6.68
N PRO A 25 12.26 -11.57 5.75
CA PRO A 25 11.43 -11.02 4.67
C PRO A 25 9.93 -10.88 5.00
N GLU A 26 9.48 -11.44 6.13
CA GLU A 26 8.08 -11.50 6.53
C GLU A 26 7.78 -10.46 7.61
N ARG A 27 6.86 -9.55 7.30
CA ARG A 27 6.41 -8.47 8.18
C ARG A 27 4.90 -8.51 8.31
N ASN A 28 4.39 -7.83 9.32
CA ASN A 28 2.99 -7.45 9.33
C ASN A 28 2.84 -6.05 8.75
N CYS A 29 1.73 -5.80 8.08
CA CYS A 29 1.37 -4.49 7.60
C CYS A 29 -0.10 -4.22 7.81
N ILE A 30 -0.41 -2.93 7.97
CA ILE A 30 -1.76 -2.47 8.25
C ILE A 30 -2.07 -1.28 7.37
N PHE A 31 -3.29 -1.26 6.83
CA PHE A 31 -3.83 -0.06 6.22
C PHE A 31 -4.39 0.87 7.28
N MET A 32 -3.98 2.13 7.19
CA MET A 32 -4.52 3.24 7.94
C MET A 32 -5.13 4.24 6.97
N ILE A 33 -6.22 4.88 7.38
CA ILE A 33 -6.87 5.92 6.58
C ILE A 33 -5.91 7.11 6.45
N HIS A 34 -5.70 7.59 5.23
CA HIS A 34 -4.91 8.80 5.03
C HIS A 34 -5.70 10.01 5.57
N PRO A 35 -5.10 10.90 6.40
CA PRO A 35 -5.83 11.99 7.06
C PRO A 35 -6.45 13.00 6.09
N GLN A 36 -5.93 13.08 4.86
CA GLN A 36 -6.44 13.94 3.79
C GLN A 36 -7.36 13.21 2.79
N ILE A 37 -7.81 11.99 3.09
CA ILE A 37 -8.77 11.31 2.24
C ILE A 37 -10.08 12.12 2.18
N THR A 38 -10.73 12.14 1.02
CA THR A 38 -12.06 12.72 0.86
C THR A 38 -13.13 11.64 0.90
N SER A 39 -14.38 11.98 1.23
CA SER A 39 -15.50 11.02 1.19
C SER A 39 -15.65 10.39 -0.19
N ALA A 40 -15.45 11.15 -1.26
CA ALA A 40 -15.51 10.65 -2.64
C ALA A 40 -14.45 9.57 -2.92
N VAL A 41 -13.22 9.73 -2.40
CA VAL A 41 -12.15 8.72 -2.54
C VAL A 41 -12.41 7.52 -1.63
N PHE A 42 -12.95 7.75 -0.43
CA PHE A 42 -13.32 6.66 0.48
C PHE A 42 -14.42 5.76 -0.09
N GLU A 43 -15.43 6.35 -0.74
CA GLU A 43 -16.53 5.63 -1.38
C GLU A 43 -16.19 5.11 -2.79
N SER A 44 -15.04 5.50 -3.33
CA SER A 44 -14.57 5.06 -4.64
C SER A 44 -14.28 3.56 -4.66
N ARG A 45 -14.07 3.04 -5.87
CA ARG A 45 -13.69 1.65 -6.07
C ARG A 45 -12.37 1.32 -5.36
N GLU A 46 -11.37 2.19 -5.47
CA GLU A 46 -10.09 2.07 -4.78
C GLU A 46 -10.28 2.08 -3.26
N GLY A 47 -11.10 2.99 -2.74
CA GLY A 47 -11.46 3.08 -1.32
C GLY A 47 -12.02 1.78 -0.77
N LYS A 48 -13.02 1.21 -1.43
CA LYS A 48 -13.66 -0.06 -1.01
C LYS A 48 -12.74 -1.28 -1.05
N ILE A 49 -11.72 -1.26 -1.91
CA ILE A 49 -10.73 -2.34 -2.03
C ILE A 49 -9.65 -2.22 -0.95
N VAL A 50 -9.18 -0.99 -0.69
CA VAL A 50 -8.12 -0.71 0.28
C VAL A 50 -8.61 -0.71 1.72
N PHE A 51 -9.85 -0.29 1.97
CA PHE A 51 -10.47 -0.23 3.29
C PHE A 51 -11.52 -1.34 3.46
N PRO A 52 -11.08 -2.53 3.88
CA PRO A 52 -11.98 -3.62 4.21
C PRO A 52 -12.74 -3.36 5.52
N ASN A 53 -13.79 -4.15 5.74
CA ASN A 53 -14.75 -3.97 6.83
C ASN A 53 -14.17 -3.91 8.25
N ARG A 54 -12.94 -4.42 8.46
CA ARG A 54 -12.23 -4.37 9.75
C ARG A 54 -10.76 -4.07 9.53
N PRO A 55 -10.17 -3.08 10.22
CA PRO A 55 -8.72 -2.87 10.19
C PRO A 55 -8.04 -4.06 10.87
N THR A 56 -7.26 -4.80 10.09
CA THR A 56 -6.50 -5.96 10.57
C THR A 56 -5.07 -5.86 10.04
N GLU A 57 -4.12 -6.39 10.79
CA GLU A 57 -2.77 -6.61 10.27
C GLU A 57 -2.79 -7.78 9.27
N TYR A 58 -1.97 -7.66 8.23
CA TYR A 58 -1.79 -8.66 7.18
C TYR A 58 -0.34 -9.12 7.16
N PRO A 59 -0.07 -10.43 6.99
CA PRO A 59 1.24 -10.89 6.59
C PRO A 59 1.62 -10.27 5.23
N CYS A 60 2.72 -9.52 5.19
CA CYS A 60 3.33 -9.04 3.97
C CYS A 60 4.76 -9.53 3.83
N ARG A 61 5.11 -9.79 2.58
CA ARG A 61 6.50 -9.90 2.16
C ARG A 61 7.03 -8.51 1.83
N TYR A 62 8.16 -8.15 2.43
CA TYR A 62 8.92 -6.95 2.09
C TYR A 62 10.29 -7.35 1.53
N ALA A 63 10.58 -6.91 0.30
CA ALA A 63 11.86 -7.17 -0.34
C ALA A 63 12.50 -5.84 -0.74
N ARG A 64 13.68 -5.53 -0.18
CA ARG A 64 14.50 -4.43 -0.66
C ARG A 64 15.34 -4.91 -1.84
N THR A 65 15.36 -4.14 -2.91
CA THR A 65 16.12 -4.40 -4.13
C THR A 65 17.06 -3.24 -4.42
N LYS A 66 18.01 -3.41 -5.35
CA LYS A 66 18.88 -2.31 -5.78
C LYS A 66 18.10 -1.17 -6.46
N SER A 67 16.89 -1.46 -6.94
CA SER A 67 15.98 -0.53 -7.61
C SER A 67 14.96 0.13 -6.67
N GLY A 68 14.86 -0.30 -5.41
CA GLY A 68 13.94 0.26 -4.42
C GLY A 68 13.36 -0.81 -3.50
N ALA A 69 12.04 -0.82 -3.31
CA ALA A 69 11.35 -1.75 -2.42
C ALA A 69 10.07 -2.32 -3.05
N ASP A 70 9.85 -3.61 -2.82
CA ASP A 70 8.64 -4.32 -3.21
C ASP A 70 7.91 -4.82 -1.95
N VAL A 71 6.60 -4.64 -1.91
CA VAL A 71 5.71 -5.15 -0.87
C VAL A 71 4.61 -5.97 -1.52
N ALA A 72 4.33 -7.15 -0.99
CA ALA A 72 3.21 -7.98 -1.44
C ALA A 72 2.46 -8.58 -0.25
N PHE A 73 1.14 -8.56 -0.31
CA PHE A 73 0.24 -9.15 0.69
C PHE A 73 -1.12 -9.44 0.08
N THR A 74 -1.95 -10.16 0.83
CA THR A 74 -3.37 -10.36 0.50
C THR A 74 -4.19 -9.82 1.65
N ASN A 75 -5.17 -8.96 1.37
CA ASN A 75 -6.08 -8.48 2.40
C ASN A 75 -7.15 -9.56 2.73
N GLN A 76 -7.93 -9.36 3.78
CA GLN A 76 -9.03 -10.23 4.20
C GLN A 76 -10.16 -10.39 3.16
N ASN A 77 -10.27 -9.47 2.20
CA ASN A 77 -11.23 -9.58 1.10
C ASN A 77 -10.66 -10.38 -0.08
N GLY A 78 -9.48 -10.98 0.06
CA GLY A 78 -8.84 -11.81 -0.96
C GLY A 78 -8.05 -11.03 -2.02
N TRP A 79 -8.02 -9.70 -1.93
CA TRP A 79 -7.28 -8.87 -2.89
C TRP A 79 -5.78 -9.01 -2.67
N ARG A 80 -5.07 -9.42 -3.72
CA ARG A 80 -3.62 -9.50 -3.74
C ARG A 80 -3.02 -8.15 -4.12
N PHE A 81 -2.33 -7.53 -3.18
CA PHE A 81 -1.62 -6.28 -3.35
C PHE A 81 -0.16 -6.50 -3.75
N GLU A 82 0.29 -5.67 -4.68
CA GLU A 82 1.69 -5.49 -5.06
C GLU A 82 1.98 -3.99 -5.02
N VAL A 83 2.92 -3.57 -4.18
CA VAL A 83 3.38 -2.19 -4.06
C VAL A 83 4.85 -2.15 -4.44
N ARG A 84 5.22 -1.26 -5.35
CA ARG A 84 6.61 -1.07 -5.78
C ARG A 84 6.99 0.38 -5.60
N ILE A 85 8.09 0.63 -4.90
CA ILE A 85 8.69 1.94 -4.68
C ILE A 85 10.06 1.96 -5.36
N GLY A 86 10.31 2.94 -6.22
CA GLY A 86 11.59 3.14 -6.88
C GLY A 86 12.58 3.94 -6.04
N ARG A 87 13.78 4.21 -6.59
CA ARG A 87 14.84 5.00 -5.92
C ARG A 87 14.49 6.45 -5.58
N GLY A 88 13.48 7.02 -6.22
CA GLY A 88 13.02 8.40 -5.96
C GLY A 88 11.87 8.46 -4.96
N ASP A 89 11.66 7.40 -4.19
CA ASP A 89 10.54 7.22 -3.25
C ASP A 89 9.14 7.22 -3.87
N GLU A 90 9.03 7.46 -5.18
CA GLU A 90 7.82 7.28 -5.95
C GLU A 90 7.66 5.86 -6.48
N GLY A 91 6.42 5.47 -6.71
CA GLY A 91 6.09 4.18 -7.26
C GLY A 91 4.60 3.99 -7.52
N SER A 92 4.18 2.74 -7.49
CA SER A 92 2.81 2.35 -7.80
C SER A 92 2.35 1.19 -6.94
N TRP A 93 1.03 1.05 -6.82
CA TRP A 93 0.41 -0.13 -6.23
C TRP A 93 -0.63 -0.70 -7.18
N LYS A 94 -0.86 -2.00 -7.04
CA LYS A 94 -1.88 -2.74 -7.76
C LYS A 94 -2.51 -3.75 -6.82
N ALA A 95 -3.83 -3.88 -6.87
CA ALA A 95 -4.61 -4.93 -6.23
C ALA A 95 -5.27 -5.78 -7.31
N ARG A 96 -5.29 -7.10 -7.13
CA ARG A 96 -5.99 -8.03 -8.02
C ARG A 96 -6.86 -9.01 -7.26
N LEU A 97 -8.01 -9.33 -7.83
CA LEU A 97 -8.90 -10.41 -7.39
C LEU A 97 -9.52 -10.99 -8.66
N ASP A 98 -9.26 -12.27 -8.93
CA ASP A 98 -9.62 -12.93 -10.19
C ASP A 98 -9.16 -12.13 -11.43
N ASP A 99 -10.08 -11.79 -12.33
CA ASP A 99 -9.81 -10.97 -13.52
C ASP A 99 -9.83 -9.46 -13.22
N ASP A 100 -10.16 -9.05 -11.99
CA ASP A 100 -10.25 -7.65 -11.62
C ASP A 100 -8.90 -7.08 -11.16
N VAL A 101 -8.66 -5.83 -11.54
CA VAL A 101 -7.43 -5.09 -11.33
C VAL A 101 -7.76 -3.64 -11.00
N VAL A 102 -7.21 -3.16 -9.89
CA VAL A 102 -7.25 -1.74 -9.49
C VAL A 102 -5.86 -1.31 -9.07
N GLY A 103 -5.52 -0.04 -9.21
CA GLY A 103 -4.21 0.45 -8.81
C GLY A 103 -4.11 1.97 -8.82
N GLY A 104 -2.94 2.45 -8.42
CA GLY A 104 -2.65 3.87 -8.34
C GLY A 104 -1.20 4.14 -8.01
N ARG A 105 -0.92 5.36 -7.56
CA ARG A 105 0.43 5.81 -7.22
C ARG A 105 0.77 5.44 -5.78
N ALA A 106 2.06 5.20 -5.53
CA ALA A 106 2.58 4.97 -4.18
C ALA A 106 3.77 5.88 -3.91
N PHE A 107 3.98 6.24 -2.65
CA PHE A 107 5.05 7.14 -2.23
C PHE A 107 5.60 6.78 -0.85
N SER A 108 6.92 6.81 -0.66
CA SER A 108 7.59 6.56 0.62
C SER A 108 8.07 7.88 1.25
N PRO A 109 7.29 8.54 2.13
CA PRO A 109 7.58 9.90 2.60
C PRO A 109 8.87 10.05 3.40
N PHE A 110 9.35 8.98 4.01
CA PHE A 110 10.55 9.03 4.83
C PHE A 110 11.79 8.54 4.10
N GLY A 111 11.63 8.08 2.85
CA GLY A 111 12.64 7.37 2.11
C GLY A 111 13.30 6.26 2.92
N ASP A 112 14.28 5.61 2.31
CA ASP A 112 15.17 4.69 3.01
C ASP A 112 16.51 5.39 3.34
N GLY A 113 16.47 6.63 3.84
CA GLY A 113 17.65 7.39 4.27
C GLY A 113 18.60 7.82 3.14
N LYS A 114 19.11 9.04 3.23
CA LYS A 114 20.45 9.33 2.72
C LYS A 114 21.47 8.75 3.70
#